data_AF-A0A971NPX6-F1
#
_entry.id   AF-A0A971NPX6-F1
#
_cell.length_a   1.000
_cell.length_b   1.000
_cell.length_c   1.000
_cell.angle_alpha   90.00
_cell.angle_beta   90.00
_cell.angle_gamma   90.00
#
_symmetry.space_group_name_H-M   'P 1'
#
loop_
_entity.id
_entity.type
_entity.pdbx_description
1 polymer ?
#
loop_
_entity_poly.entity_id
_entity_poly.type
_entity_poly.pdbx_seq_one_letter_code
_entity_poly.pdbx_strand_id
1 'polypeptide(L)' 'LEFVTGKGSASISLIQRKFRIGYNRAARIIEQMEREGIIGPADTAGKPRKVLVTSYGAEMDE' A
#
# COMPACT_ATOMS: atom_id res chain seq x y z
N LEU A 1 0.07 3.49 -7.15
CA LEU A 1 0.83 3.39 -5.87
C LEU A 1 1.20 4.76 -5.31
N GLU A 2 1.37 5.76 -6.18
CA GLU A 2 1.58 7.19 -5.88
C GLU A 2 0.72 7.77 -4.73
N PHE A 3 -0.56 7.39 -4.63
CA PHE A 3 -1.44 7.87 -3.55
C PHE A 3 -0.99 7.43 -2.14
N VAL A 4 -0.46 6.21 -2.03
CA VAL A 4 -0.06 5.64 -0.74
C VAL A 4 1.34 6.13 -0.36
N THR A 5 2.25 6.25 -1.34
CA THR A 5 3.60 6.79 -1.13
C THR A 5 3.58 8.23 -0.66
N GLY A 6 2.64 9.06 -1.12
CA GLY A 6 2.46 10.42 -0.62
C GLY A 6 1.89 10.56 0.81
N LYS A 7 1.31 9.50 1.39
CA LYS A 7 0.67 9.52 2.74
C LYS A 7 1.56 8.94 3.84
N GLY A 8 2.64 8.24 3.50
CA GLY A 8 3.54 7.56 4.44
C GLY A 8 2.95 6.32 5.13
N SER A 9 1.67 6.01 4.93
CA SER A 9 1.02 4.83 5.47
C SER A 9 -0.07 4.26 4.55
N ALA A 10 -0.26 2.95 4.61
CA ALA A 10 -1.19 2.18 3.80
C ALA A 10 -2.12 1.34 4.69
N SER A 11 -3.41 1.33 4.43
CA SER A 11 -4.34 0.40 5.10
C SER A 11 -5.38 -0.14 4.12
N ILE A 12 -5.94 -1.31 4.43
CA ILE A 12 -6.98 -1.93 3.60
C ILE A 12 -8.16 -0.96 3.44
N SER A 13 -8.64 -0.35 4.53
CA SER A 13 -9.76 0.58 4.49
C SER A 13 -9.46 1.87 3.69
N LEU A 14 -8.21 2.34 3.70
CA LEU A 14 -7.76 3.45 2.87
C LEU A 14 -7.87 3.09 1.38
N ILE A 15 -7.39 1.90 0.99
CA ILE A 15 -7.46 1.41 -0.38
C ILE A 15 -8.92 1.17 -0.81
N GLN A 16 -9.74 0.58 0.07
CA GLN A 16 -11.18 0.37 -0.18
C GLN A 16 -11.88 1.69 -0.54
N ARG A 17 -11.68 2.74 0.27
CA ARG A 17 -12.31 4.05 0.04
C ARG A 17 -11.77 4.76 -1.20
N LYS A 18 -10.45 4.73 -1.41
CA LYS A 18 -9.80 5.44 -2.52
C LYS A 18 -10.17 4.85 -3.87
N PHE A 19 -10.18 3.52 -3.98
CA PHE A 19 -10.41 2.82 -5.25
C PHE A 19 -11.82 2.24 -5.37
N ARG A 20 -12.67 2.40 -4.36
CA ARG A 20 -14.05 1.89 -4.30
C ARG A 20 -14.12 0.39 -4.56
N ILE A 21 -13.25 -0.37 -3.90
CA ILE A 21 -13.16 -1.83 -4.02
C ILE A 21 -13.51 -2.54 -2.71
N GLY A 22 -13.94 -3.79 -2.81
CA GLY A 22 -14.22 -4.65 -1.67
C GLY A 22 -12.96 -5.11 -0.92
N TYR A 23 -13.15 -5.60 0.31
CA TYR A 23 -12.09 -5.99 1.23
C TYR A 23 -11.07 -6.95 0.61
N ASN A 24 -11.51 -8.04 -0.03
CA ASN A 24 -10.60 -9.05 -0.59
C ASN A 24 -9.66 -8.49 -1.66
N ARG A 25 -10.13 -7.56 -2.51
CA ARG A 25 -9.25 -6.90 -3.49
C ARG A 25 -8.26 -5.97 -2.81
N ALA A 26 -8.71 -5.18 -1.84
CA ALA A 26 -7.83 -4.28 -1.11
C ALA A 26 -6.78 -5.04 -0.27
N ALA A 27 -7.13 -6.17 0.33
CA ALA A 27 -6.22 -7.04 1.07
C ALA A 27 -5.11 -7.59 0.16
N ARG A 28 -5.46 -8.13 -1.02
CA ARG A 28 -4.47 -8.61 -2.00
C ARG A 28 -3.50 -7.51 -2.45
N ILE A 29 -3.99 -6.28 -2.66
CA ILE A 29 -3.13 -5.16 -3.01
C ILE A 29 -2.14 -4.87 -1.87
N ILE A 30 -2.60 -4.86 -0.61
CA ILE A 30 -1.73 -4.65 0.56
C ILE A 30 -0.68 -5.78 0.69
N GLU A 31 -1.06 -7.04 0.49
CA GLU A 31 -0.14 -8.17 0.49
C GLU A 31 0.90 -8.08 -0.63
N GLN A 32 0.48 -7.69 -1.83
CA GLN A 32 1.38 -7.48 -2.96
C GLN A 32 2.36 -6.34 -2.66
N MET A 33 1.88 -5.22 -2.13
CA MET A 33 2.72 -4.08 -1.73
C MET A 33 3.76 -4.47 -0.66
N GLU A 34 3.40 -5.34 0.29
CA GLU A 34 4.34 -5.85 1.30
C GLU A 34 5.38 -6.78 0.67
N ARG A 35 4.95 -7.69 -0.21
CA ARG A 35 5.84 -8.60 -0.93
C ARG A 35 6.84 -7.86 -1.83
N GLU A 36 6.41 -6.77 -2.45
CA GLU A 36 7.23 -5.90 -3.29
C GLU A 36 8.10 -4.93 -2.46
N GLY A 37 8.04 -4.98 -1.13
CA GLY A 37 8.83 -4.12 -0.24
C GLY A 37 8.40 -2.64 -0.22
N ILE A 38 7.22 -2.33 -0.76
CA ILE A 38 6.64 -0.98 -0.80
C ILE A 38 6.20 -0.54 0.59
N ILE A 39 5.64 -1.47 1.36
CA ILE A 39 5.17 -1.24 2.71
C ILE A 39 5.80 -2.26 3.66
N GLY A 40 5.98 -1.84 4.91
CA GLY A 40 6.49 -2.69 5.96
C GLY A 40 5.46 -3.72 6.44
N PRO A 41 5.93 -4.66 7.28
CA PRO A 41 5.06 -5.67 7.87
C PRO A 41 3.93 -5.05 8.69
N ALA A 42 2.86 -5.80 8.88
CA ALA A 42 1.81 -5.39 9.81
C ALA A 42 2.32 -5.48 11.26
N ASP A 43 2.39 -4.35 11.96
CA ASP A 43 2.68 -4.33 13.41
C ASP A 43 1.56 -4.96 14.24
N THR A 44 0.30 -4.76 13.83
CA THR A 44 -0.89 -5.28 14.50
C THR A 44 -2.04 -5.34 13.50
N ALA A 45 -2.91 -6.34 13.63
CA ALA A 45 -4.12 -6.44 12.82
C ALA A 45 -4.92 -5.12 12.86
N GLY A 46 -5.27 -4.58 11.69
CA GLY A 46 -6.06 -3.37 11.55
C GLY A 46 -5.28 -2.05 11.61
N LYS A 47 -3.99 -2.04 11.98
CA LYS A 47 -3.16 -0.82 11.92
C LYS A 47 -2.68 -0.53 10.50
N PRO A 48 -2.53 0.76 10.12
CA PRO A 48 -1.87 1.13 8.86
C PRO A 48 -0.42 0.67 8.85
N ARG A 49 0.02 0.12 7.72
CA ARG A 49 1.41 -0.28 7.46
C ARG A 49 2.22 0.93 7.02
N LYS A 50 3.45 1.05 7.51
CA LYS A 50 4.38 2.11 7.11
C LYS A 50 4.80 1.93 5.66
N VAL A 51 4.82 3.00 4.89
CA VAL A 51 5.38 2.96 3.53
C VAL A 51 6.90 3.09 3.60
N LEU A 52 7.60 2.22 2.88
CA LEU A 52 9.05 2.15 2.84
C LEU A 52 9.64 2.90 1.64
N VAL A 53 8.88 3.02 0.55
CA VAL A 53 9.33 3.69 -0.68
C VAL A 53 8.76 5.10 -0.82
N THR A 54 9.59 6.04 -1.23
CA THR A 54 9.22 7.46 -1.35
C THR A 54 8.70 7.81 -2.75
N SER A 55 9.05 7.03 -3.78
CA SER A 55 8.46 7.10 -5.12
C SER A 55 8.24 5.69 -5.68
N TYR A 56 7.17 5.49 -6.46
CA TYR A 56 6.93 4.25 -7.19
C TYR A 56 6.88 4.62 -8.67
N GLY A 57 7.88 4.22 -9.45
CA GLY A 57 7.93 4.46 -10.90
C GLY A 57 9.06 5.36 -11.42
N ALA A 58 10.11 5.65 -10.63
CA ALA A 58 11.27 6.40 -11.16
C ALA A 58 12.26 5.52 -11.95
N GLU A 59 12.13 4.18 -11.90
CA GLU A 59 13.10 3.24 -12.47
C GLU A 59 12.53 2.37 -13.62
N MET A 60 11.38 2.72 -14.19
CA MET A 60 10.77 2.00 -15.33
C MET A 60 10.78 2.82 -16.65
N ASP A 61 11.50 3.94 -16.68
CA ASP A 61 11.63 4.82 -17.85
C ASP A 61 13.00 4.68 -18.57
N GLU A 62 13.71 3.55 -18.41
CA GLU A 62 14.91 3.21 -19.20
C GLU A 62 14.69 1.98 -20.11
#